data_AF-D2QQ19-F1
#
_entry.id   AF-D2QQ19-F1
#
_cell.length_a   1.000
_cell.length_b   1.000
_cell.length_c   1.000
_cell.angle_alpha   90.00
_cell.angle_beta   90.00
_cell.angle_gamma   90.00
#
_symmetry.space_group_name_H-M   'P 1'
#
loop_
_entity.id
_entity.type
_entity.pdbx_description
1 polymer ?
#
loop_
_entity_poly.entity_id
_entity_poly.type
_entity_poly.pdbx_seq_one_letter_code
_entity_poly.pdbx_strand_id
1 'polypeptide(L)'
;MSAKYLLLGLLALLLINSCSSRKPVVDPQLILQNGITFWNYNLQYVRLYEDYNAIDEKAKSVTRETFLRQLLTGRYLPLRLQSADSTAVYQLYPLPAKVDPSLKALL
;
A
#
# COMPACT_ATOMS: atom_id res chain seq x y z
N MET A 1 -2.11 33.18 33.96
CA MET A 1 -1.87 32.49 32.67
C MET A 1 -3.15 32.48 31.87
N SER A 2 -3.17 33.14 30.71
CA SER A 2 -4.38 33.38 29.92
C SER A 2 -4.83 32.13 29.14
N ALA A 3 -6.14 31.90 29.06
CA ALA A 3 -6.80 30.79 28.36
C ALA A 3 -6.30 30.55 26.92
N LYS A 4 -5.71 31.58 26.29
CA LYS A 4 -5.08 31.53 24.96
C LYS A 4 -3.94 30.51 24.85
N TYR A 5 -3.11 30.36 25.89
CA TYR A 5 -2.01 29.38 25.90
C TYR A 5 -2.49 27.96 26.14
N LEU A 6 -3.64 27.82 26.83
CA LEU A 6 -4.32 26.55 27.10
C LEU A 6 -4.96 25.98 25.82
N LEU A 7 -5.56 26.86 25.00
CA LEU A 7 -6.09 26.52 23.67
C LEU A 7 -4.97 26.18 22.66
N LEU A 8 -3.83 26.88 22.69
CA LEU A 8 -2.67 26.55 21.84
C LEU A 8 -2.06 25.18 22.19
N GLY A 9 -1.99 24.84 23.47
CA GLY A 9 -1.51 23.52 23.93
C GLY A 9 -2.44 22.37 23.51
N LEU A 10 -3.75 22.59 23.53
CA LEU A 10 -4.75 21.58 23.14
C LEU A 10 -4.73 21.29 21.62
N LEU A 11 -4.46 22.30 20.79
CA LEU A 11 -4.36 22.16 19.33
C LEU A 11 -3.10 21.39 18.90
N ALA A 12 -2.00 21.56 19.64
CA ALA A 12 -0.73 20.87 19.38
C ALA A 12 -0.77 19.37 19.69
N LEU A 13 -1.64 18.95 20.64
CA LEU A 13 -1.84 17.56 21.04
C LEU A 13 -2.67 16.73 20.03
N LEU A 14 -3.39 17.37 19.10
CA LEU A 14 -4.23 16.69 18.10
C LEU A 14 -3.46 16.26 16.83
N LEU A 15 -2.18 16.62 16.69
CA LEU A 15 -1.37 16.36 15.49
C LEU A 15 -0.49 15.09 15.57
N ILE A 16 -0.56 14.33 16.67
CA ILE A 16 0.01 12.98 16.74
C ILE A 16 -0.89 12.04 15.93
N ASN A 17 -0.79 12.21 14.61
CA ASN A 17 -1.42 11.37 13.61
C ASN A 17 -1.05 9.91 13.88
N SER A 18 -2.07 9.08 14.10
CA SER A 18 -1.95 7.65 14.24
C SER A 18 -1.24 7.06 13.02
N CYS A 19 0.07 6.80 13.15
CA CYS A 19 0.83 6.03 12.18
C CYS A 19 0.45 4.55 12.34
N SER A 20 -0.74 4.17 11.87
CA SER A 20 -1.14 2.78 11.80
C SER A 20 -0.59 2.17 10.52
N SER A 21 0.58 1.53 10.59
CA SER A 21 1.09 0.71 9.50
C SER A 21 0.15 -0.49 9.30
N ARG A 22 -0.68 -0.47 8.25
CA ARG A 22 -1.52 -1.62 7.91
C ARG A 22 -0.62 -2.77 7.49
N LYS A 23 -0.91 -3.97 7.98
CA LYS A 23 -0.14 -5.17 7.64
C LYS A 23 -0.54 -5.70 6.26
N PRO A 24 0.38 -6.28 5.49
CA PRO A 24 0.04 -7.01 4.27
C PRO A 24 -0.87 -8.22 4.55
N VAL A 25 -1.70 -8.60 3.57
CA VAL A 25 -2.46 -9.86 3.66
C VAL A 25 -1.59 -11.10 3.46
N VAL A 26 -0.49 -10.95 2.70
CA VAL A 26 0.57 -11.94 2.49
C VAL A 26 1.91 -11.20 2.53
N ASP A 27 2.94 -11.83 3.10
CA ASP A 27 4.30 -11.27 3.13
C ASP A 27 4.81 -11.00 1.70
N PRO A 28 5.26 -9.77 1.38
CA PRO A 28 5.82 -9.44 0.06
C PRO A 28 6.95 -10.36 -0.40
N GLN A 29 7.79 -10.85 0.52
CA GLN A 29 8.89 -11.75 0.16
C GLN A 29 8.37 -13.10 -0.34
N LEU A 30 7.27 -13.59 0.23
CA LEU A 30 6.62 -14.82 -0.21
C LEU A 30 5.93 -14.63 -1.56
N ILE A 31 5.27 -13.48 -1.76
CA ILE A 31 4.64 -13.15 -3.05
C ILE A 31 5.69 -13.18 -4.17
N LEU A 32 6.83 -12.52 -3.93
CA LEU A 32 7.91 -12.33 -4.90
C LEU A 32 8.88 -13.51 -4.98
N GLN A 33 8.61 -14.63 -4.31
CA GLN A 33 9.52 -15.79 -4.26
C GLN A 33 9.72 -16.41 -5.65
N ASN A 34 8.64 -16.56 -6.43
CA ASN A 34 8.67 -17.06 -7.82
C ASN A 34 7.37 -16.69 -8.56
N GLY A 35 7.27 -17.06 -9.84
CA GLY A 35 6.08 -16.80 -10.65
C GLY A 35 4.80 -17.48 -10.13
N ILE A 36 4.89 -18.68 -9.55
CA ILE A 36 3.73 -19.43 -9.04
C ILE A 36 3.13 -18.72 -7.82
N THR A 37 3.96 -18.35 -6.84
CA THR A 37 3.51 -17.62 -5.65
C THR A 37 2.90 -16.27 -6.00
N PHE A 38 3.50 -15.55 -6.95
CA PHE A 38 2.96 -14.30 -7.44
C PHE A 38 1.61 -14.49 -8.12
N TRP A 39 1.49 -15.47 -9.00
CA TRP A 39 0.25 -15.76 -9.72
C TRP A 39 -0.89 -16.11 -8.76
N ASN A 40 -0.63 -16.96 -7.78
CA ASN A 40 -1.61 -17.32 -6.75
C ASN A 40 -2.07 -16.09 -5.95
N TYR A 41 -1.13 -15.24 -5.54
CA TYR A 41 -1.45 -13.98 -4.87
C TYR A 41 -2.31 -13.07 -5.76
N ASN A 42 -1.94 -12.91 -7.03
CA ASN A 42 -2.63 -12.03 -7.96
C ASN A 42 -4.09 -12.48 -8.18
N LEU A 43 -4.30 -13.77 -8.47
CA LEU A 43 -5.64 -14.34 -8.64
C LEU A 43 -6.53 -14.21 -7.41
N GLN A 44 -5.96 -14.37 -6.21
CA GLN A 44 -6.73 -14.39 -4.98
C GLN A 44 -7.03 -12.98 -4.44
N TYR A 45 -6.06 -12.06 -4.53
CA TYR A 45 -6.10 -10.80 -3.77
C TYR A 45 -6.08 -9.54 -4.63
N VAL A 46 -5.76 -9.58 -5.92
CA VAL A 46 -5.63 -8.39 -6.76
C VAL A 46 -6.91 -8.19 -7.58
N ARG A 47 -7.72 -7.21 -7.18
CA ARG A 47 -9.02 -6.86 -7.77
C ARG A 47 -9.09 -5.38 -8.11
N LEU A 48 -8.18 -4.93 -8.97
CA LEU A 48 -8.06 -3.51 -9.34
C LEU A 48 -9.23 -2.99 -10.21
N TYR A 49 -10.17 -3.87 -10.58
CA TYR A 49 -11.41 -3.52 -11.27
C TYR A 49 -12.52 -3.06 -10.31
N GLU A 50 -12.39 -3.31 -9.00
CA GLU A 50 -13.32 -2.86 -7.96
C GLU A 50 -12.90 -1.48 -7.42
N ASP A 51 -13.71 -0.89 -6.55
CA ASP A 51 -13.32 0.30 -5.78
C ASP A 51 -12.27 -0.06 -4.72
N TYR A 52 -11.22 0.75 -4.62
CA TYR A 52 -10.16 0.57 -3.63
C TYR A 52 -9.48 1.88 -3.23
N ASN A 53 -8.93 1.88 -2.02
CA ASN A 53 -8.04 2.91 -1.52
C ASN A 53 -6.62 2.65 -2.03
N ALA A 54 -6.11 3.58 -2.84
CA ALA A 54 -4.78 3.50 -3.41
C ALA A 54 -3.77 4.28 -2.55
N ILE A 55 -2.62 3.66 -2.31
CA ILE A 55 -1.54 4.21 -1.49
C ILE A 55 -0.22 4.13 -2.27
N ASP A 56 0.57 5.20 -2.26
CA ASP A 56 1.90 5.24 -2.86
C ASP A 56 2.97 4.51 -2.03
N GLU A 57 4.21 4.47 -2.53
CA GLU A 57 5.33 3.83 -1.85
C GLU A 57 5.71 4.50 -0.53
N LYS A 58 5.28 5.75 -0.32
CA LYS A 58 5.52 6.56 0.89
C LYS A 58 4.33 6.53 1.86
N ALA A 59 3.43 5.56 1.69
CA ALA A 59 2.23 5.37 2.49
C ALA A 59 1.24 6.56 2.43
N LYS A 60 1.24 7.34 1.34
CA LYS A 60 0.29 8.43 1.11
C LYS A 60 -0.84 7.99 0.20
N SER A 61 -2.05 8.45 0.50
CA SER A 61 -3.19 8.21 -0.38
C SER A 61 -2.99 8.92 -1.72
N VAL A 62 -3.28 8.22 -2.81
CA VAL A 62 -3.21 8.73 -4.19
C VAL A 62 -4.48 8.36 -4.96
N THR A 63 -4.67 8.98 -6.12
CA THR A 63 -5.80 8.63 -7.00
C THR A 63 -5.58 7.26 -7.65
N ARG A 64 -6.68 6.59 -8.03
CA ARG A 64 -6.66 5.34 -8.81
C ARG A 64 -5.82 5.47 -10.09
N GLU A 65 -5.95 6.59 -10.78
CA GLU A 65 -5.17 6.88 -11.99
C GLU A 65 -3.66 6.92 -11.70
N THR A 66 -3.25 7.66 -10.68
CA THR A 66 -1.84 7.79 -10.30
C THR A 66 -1.25 6.43 -9.94
N PHE A 67 -1.99 5.64 -9.15
CA PHE A 67 -1.59 4.30 -8.76
C PHE A 67 -1.39 3.38 -9.96
N LEU A 68 -2.37 3.31 -10.88
CA LEU A 68 -2.27 2.46 -12.06
C LEU A 68 -1.15 2.91 -13.00
N ARG A 69 -0.95 4.21 -13.19
CA ARG A 69 0.18 4.73 -14.00
C ARG A 69 1.54 4.30 -13.43
N GLN A 70 1.71 4.33 -12.10
CA GLN A 70 2.95 3.85 -11.47
C GLN A 70 3.08 2.34 -11.55
N LEU A 71 1.98 1.60 -11.36
CA LEU A 71 1.96 0.15 -11.46
C LEU A 71 2.41 -0.33 -12.84
N LEU A 72 1.94 0.32 -13.91
CA LEU A 72 2.33 0.04 -15.30
C LEU A 72 3.82 0.24 -15.61
N THR A 73 4.59 0.86 -14.71
CA THR A 73 6.05 0.94 -14.87
C THR A 73 6.75 -0.40 -14.62
N GLY A 74 6.04 -1.41 -14.10
CA GLY A 74 6.60 -2.72 -13.75
C GLY A 74 7.59 -2.67 -12.58
N ARG A 75 7.62 -1.57 -11.82
CA ARG A 75 8.54 -1.35 -10.69
C ARG A 75 7.93 -1.64 -9.32
N TYR A 76 6.62 -1.92 -9.28
CA TYR A 76 5.87 -2.05 -8.05
C TYR A 76 5.00 -3.31 -8.06
N LEU A 77 4.87 -3.94 -6.90
CA LEU A 77 3.84 -4.93 -6.60
C LEU A 77 2.62 -4.17 -6.03
N PRO A 78 1.38 -4.42 -6.50
CA PRO A 78 0.19 -3.87 -5.87
C PRO A 78 -0.11 -4.67 -4.60
N LEU A 79 0.47 -4.26 -3.48
CA LEU A 79 0.43 -5.00 -2.22
C LEU A 79 -0.88 -4.75 -1.49
N ARG A 80 -1.69 -5.81 -1.32
CA ARG A 80 -2.96 -5.77 -0.62
C ARG A 80 -2.69 -5.69 0.88
N LEU A 81 -3.27 -4.68 1.51
CA LEU A 81 -3.19 -4.48 2.95
C LEU A 81 -4.47 -4.97 3.63
N GLN A 82 -4.33 -5.39 4.88
CA GLN A 82 -5.46 -5.66 5.76
C GLN A 82 -6.24 -4.36 6.00
N SER A 83 -7.57 -4.44 5.95
CA SER A 83 -8.47 -3.33 6.26
C SER A 83 -9.55 -3.78 7.25
N ALA A 84 -9.92 -2.88 8.17
CA ALA A 84 -10.90 -3.17 9.20
C ALA A 84 -12.35 -3.23 8.67
N ASP A 85 -12.63 -2.50 7.59
CA ASP A 85 -13.94 -2.29 6.98
C ASP A 85 -14.16 -3.14 5.73
N SER A 86 -13.31 -4.14 5.48
CA SER A 86 -13.27 -4.95 4.26
C SER A 86 -13.01 -4.18 2.95
N THR A 87 -12.93 -2.85 2.99
CA THR A 87 -12.58 -2.03 1.83
C THR A 87 -11.20 -2.43 1.33
N ALA A 88 -11.07 -2.52 0.01
CA ALA A 88 -9.81 -2.81 -0.62
C ALA A 88 -8.79 -1.71 -0.39
N VAL A 89 -7.58 -2.07 0.02
CA VAL A 89 -6.46 -1.13 0.19
C VAL A 89 -5.24 -1.75 -0.47
N TYR A 90 -4.64 -1.01 -1.41
CA TYR A 90 -3.42 -1.41 -2.07
C TYR A 90 -2.34 -0.35 -1.90
N GLN A 91 -1.12 -0.80 -1.66
CA GLN A 91 0.06 0.04 -1.62
C GLN A 91 1.02 -0.32 -2.76
N LEU A 92 1.62 0.69 -3.38
CA LEU A 92 2.74 0.50 -4.32
C LEU A 92 3.96 0.01 -3.53
N TYR A 93 4.16 -1.30 -3.48
CA TYR A 93 5.32 -1.89 -2.84
C TYR A 93 6.48 -1.96 -3.84
N PRO A 94 7.62 -1.29 -3.60
CA PRO A 94 8.73 -1.27 -4.53
C PRO A 94 9.33 -2.68 -4.67
N LEU A 95 9.55 -3.10 -5.90
CA LEU A 95 10.24 -4.36 -6.17
C LEU A 95 11.71 -4.26 -5.74
N PRO A 96 12.29 -5.33 -5.16
CA PRO A 96 13.72 -5.35 -4.85
C PRO A 96 14.55 -5.27 -6.13
N ALA A 97 15.81 -4.82 -6.02
CA ALA A 97 16.70 -4.70 -7.18
C ALA A 97 16.98 -6.04 -7.88
N LYS A 98 16.88 -7.14 -7.13
CA LYS A 98 16.97 -8.52 -7.64
C LYS A 98 15.60 -9.18 -7.49
N VAL A 99 14.92 -9.35 -8.61
CA VAL A 99 13.69 -10.14 -8.72
C VAL A 99 13.98 -11.27 -9.69
N ASP A 100 13.38 -12.43 -9.46
CA ASP A 100 13.46 -13.56 -10.38
C ASP A 100 13.08 -13.12 -11.81
N PRO A 101 13.89 -13.42 -12.84
CA PRO A 101 13.60 -13.03 -14.22
C PRO A 101 12.25 -13.52 -14.74
N SER A 102 11.82 -14.72 -14.33
CA SER A 102 10.51 -15.28 -14.72
C SER A 102 9.35 -14.49 -14.12
N LEU A 103 9.54 -13.89 -12.95
CA LEU A 103 8.55 -13.04 -12.29
C LEU A 103 8.47 -11.66 -12.95
N LYS A 104 9.59 -11.14 -13.45
CA LYS A 104 9.63 -9.84 -14.14
C LYS A 104 8.77 -9.81 -15.41
N ALA A 105 8.55 -10.95 -16.06
CA ALA A 105 7.68 -11.05 -17.23
C ALA A 105 6.18 -11.01 -16.90
N LEU A 106 5.81 -11.17 -15.62
CA LEU A 106 4.42 -11.22 -15.14
C LEU A 106 3.95 -9.89 -14.52
N LEU A 107 4.86 -8.93 -14.36
CA LEU A 107 4.66 -7.61 -13.75
C LEU A 107 4.50 -6.53 -14.83
#